data_AF-A0A1V9UKW9-F1
#
_entry.id   AF-A0A1V9UKW9-F1
#
_cell.length_a   1.000
_cell.length_b   1.000
_cell.length_c   1.000
_cell.angle_alpha   90.00
_cell.angle_beta   90.00
_cell.angle_gamma   90.00
#
_symmetry.space_group_name_H-M   'P 1'
#
loop_
_entity.id
_entity.type
_entity.pdbx_description
1 polymer ?
#
loop_
_entity_poly.entity_id
_entity_poly.type
_entity_poly.pdbx_seq_one_letter_code
_entity_poly.pdbx_strand_id
1 'polypeptide(L)'
;MSTKSTSVDDAINQLATVVLALAQTQAAQQPDHTLARLGAAVIASRNQGYGDGYALQIFEQVFPGRPLPVVLSEEELAKKQRELGQ
;
A
#
# COMPACT_ATOMS: atom_id res chain seq x y z
N MET A 1 12.60 -10.02 -35.45
CA MET A 1 11.83 -10.10 -34.20
C MET A 1 11.11 -8.77 -34.01
N SER A 2 9.79 -8.76 -33.92
CA SER A 2 9.03 -7.52 -33.77
C SER A 2 9.21 -7.02 -32.34
N THR A 3 9.89 -5.89 -32.15
CA THR A 3 9.96 -5.19 -30.86
C THR A 3 8.57 -4.65 -30.57
N LYS A 4 7.75 -5.46 -29.89
CA LYS A 4 6.45 -5.03 -29.39
C LYS A 4 6.74 -3.94 -28.36
N SER A 5 6.52 -2.69 -28.73
CA SER A 5 6.66 -1.56 -27.82
C SER A 5 5.64 -1.75 -26.70
N THR A 6 6.09 -2.11 -25.50
CA THR A 6 5.25 -2.11 -24.30
C THR A 6 4.78 -0.67 -24.09
N SER A 7 3.47 -0.45 -24.01
CA SER A 7 2.97 0.87 -23.65
C SER A 7 3.34 1.20 -22.21
N VAL A 8 3.34 2.49 -21.86
CA VAL A 8 3.57 2.91 -20.46
C VAL A 8 2.54 2.26 -19.53
N ASP A 9 1.28 2.19 -19.95
CA ASP A 9 0.21 1.57 -19.17
C ASP A 9 0.44 0.07 -18.96
N ASP A 10 0.88 -0.64 -19.99
CA ASP A 10 1.23 -2.07 -19.88
C ASP A 10 2.40 -2.28 -18.89
N ALA A 11 3.42 -1.42 -18.94
CA ALA A 11 4.55 -1.51 -18.03
C ALA A 11 4.13 -1.25 -16.57
N ILE A 12 3.29 -0.24 -16.33
CA ILE A 12 2.75 0.06 -15.00
C ILE A 12 1.91 -1.11 -14.49
N ASN A 13 1.03 -1.67 -15.33
CA ASN A 13 0.20 -2.81 -14.95
C ASN A 13 1.04 -4.06 -14.61
N GLN A 14 2.10 -4.33 -15.38
CA GLN A 14 3.04 -5.41 -15.10
C GLN A 14 3.75 -5.20 -13.75
N LEU A 15 4.24 -4.00 -13.47
CA LEU A 15 4.86 -3.67 -12.20
C LEU A 15 3.88 -3.78 -11.04
N ALA A 16 2.66 -3.25 -11.17
CA ALA A 16 1.61 -3.36 -10.16
C ALA A 16 1.26 -4.82 -9.86
N THR A 17 1.22 -5.68 -10.88
CA THR A 17 0.97 -7.12 -10.73
C THR A 17 2.10 -7.81 -9.96
N VAL A 18 3.35 -7.46 -10.21
CA VAL A 18 4.50 -7.99 -9.46
C VAL A 18 4.45 -7.51 -8.00
N VAL A 19 4.17 -6.23 -7.78
CA VAL A 19 4.04 -5.67 -6.41
C VAL A 19 2.90 -6.36 -5.65
N LEU A 20 1.77 -6.63 -6.30
CA LEU A 20 0.67 -7.39 -5.72
C LEU A 20 1.11 -8.78 -5.27
N ALA A 21 1.81 -9.54 -6.12
CA ALA A 21 2.28 -10.88 -5.78
C ALA A 21 3.24 -10.85 -4.57
N LEU A 22 4.13 -9.84 -4.51
CA LEU A 22 5.02 -9.63 -3.38
C LEU A 22 4.25 -9.27 -2.09
N ALA A 23 3.25 -8.39 -2.21
CA ALA A 23 2.42 -7.98 -1.08
C ALA A 23 1.59 -9.16 -0.54
N GLN A 24 1.04 -10.01 -1.40
CA GLN A 24 0.34 -11.24 -1.00
C GLN A 24 1.29 -12.20 -0.28
N THR A 25 2.51 -12.36 -0.79
CA THR A 25 3.55 -13.20 -0.15
C THR A 25 3.90 -12.67 1.24
N GLN A 26 4.07 -11.36 1.40
CA GLN A 26 4.35 -10.75 2.69
C GLN A 26 3.15 -10.85 3.63
N ALA A 27 1.92 -10.64 3.15
CA ALA A 27 0.71 -10.78 3.95
C ALA A 27 0.53 -12.21 4.49
N ALA A 28 0.93 -13.21 3.72
CA ALA A 28 0.91 -14.61 4.17
C ALA A 28 1.90 -14.90 5.32
N GLN A 29 3.01 -14.15 5.41
CA GLN A 29 4.04 -14.33 6.44
C GLN A 29 3.86 -13.40 7.64
N GLN A 30 3.49 -12.14 7.39
CA GLN A 30 3.39 -11.06 8.38
C GLN A 30 2.18 -10.17 8.04
N PRO A 31 0.94 -10.63 8.28
CA PRO A 31 -0.27 -9.96 7.84
C PRO A 31 -0.42 -8.55 8.43
N ASP A 32 -0.19 -8.38 9.73
CA ASP A 32 -0.39 -7.09 10.40
C ASP A 32 0.64 -6.04 9.98
N HIS A 33 1.91 -6.43 9.86
CA HIS A 33 2.96 -5.55 9.34
C HIS A 33 2.71 -5.15 7.90
N THR A 34 2.26 -6.11 7.07
CA THR A 34 1.96 -5.85 5.66
C THR A 34 0.76 -4.90 5.54
N LEU A 35 -0.29 -5.10 6.35
CA LEU A 35 -1.46 -4.22 6.39
C LEU A 35 -1.06 -2.79 6.76
N ALA A 36 -0.25 -2.62 7.81
CA ALA A 36 0.21 -1.30 8.24
C ALA A 36 1.03 -0.58 7.16
N ARG A 37 2.00 -1.28 6.55
CA ARG A 37 2.88 -0.71 5.52
C ARG A 37 2.14 -0.39 4.23
N LEU A 38 1.29 -1.30 3.77
CA LEU A 38 0.55 -1.12 2.53
C LEU A 38 -0.50 -0.01 2.69
N GLY A 39 -1.17 0.06 3.83
CA GLY A 39 -2.07 1.16 4.16
C GLY A 39 -1.36 2.51 4.26
N ALA A 40 -0.16 2.54 4.85
CA ALA A 40 0.67 3.75 4.88
C ALA A 40 1.11 4.19 3.48
N ALA A 41 1.41 3.25 2.58
CA ALA A 41 1.73 3.58 1.19
C ALA A 41 0.55 4.24 0.47
N VAL A 42 -0.68 3.72 0.65
CA VAL A 42 -1.90 4.34 0.10
C VAL A 42 -2.06 5.78 0.59
N ILE A 43 -1.92 6.01 1.90
CA ILE A 43 -2.07 7.34 2.49
C ILE A 43 -0.95 8.28 2.02
N ALA A 44 0.29 7.80 1.96
CA ALA A 44 1.42 8.57 1.46
C ALA A 44 1.24 8.98 -0.01
N SER A 45 0.70 8.09 -0.85
CA SER A 45 0.37 8.40 -2.25
C SER A 45 -0.69 9.50 -2.37
N ARG A 46 -1.72 9.48 -1.52
CA ARG A 46 -2.73 10.57 -1.45
C ARG A 46 -2.09 11.89 -1.05
N ASN A 47 -1.30 11.87 0.02
CA ASN A 47 -0.70 13.08 0.59
C ASN A 47 0.31 13.75 -0.37
N GLN A 48 0.98 12.96 -1.20
CA GLN A 48 1.93 13.46 -2.20
C GLN A 48 1.26 13.98 -3.48
N GLY A 49 -0.05 13.78 -3.65
CA GLY A 49 -0.82 14.36 -4.76
C GLY A 49 -0.71 13.61 -6.11
N TYR A 50 -0.02 12.47 -6.17
CA TYR A 50 0.08 11.66 -7.40
C TYR A 50 -1.09 10.67 -7.56
N GLY A 51 -2.02 10.64 -6.60
CA GLY A 51 -3.13 9.69 -6.56
C GLY A 51 -2.71 8.32 -6.03
N ASP A 52 -3.68 7.53 -5.57
CA ASP A 52 -3.47 6.25 -4.89
C ASP A 52 -4.05 5.05 -5.65
N GLY A 53 -4.52 5.21 -6.88
CA GLY A 53 -5.28 4.17 -7.60
C GLY A 53 -4.65 2.78 -7.56
N TYR A 54 -3.39 2.64 -7.98
CA TYR A 54 -2.70 1.35 -7.93
C TYR A 54 -2.40 0.89 -6.51
N ALA A 55 -1.99 1.79 -5.61
CA ALA A 55 -1.70 1.43 -4.22
C ALA A 55 -2.95 0.92 -3.50
N LEU A 56 -4.09 1.59 -3.69
CA LEU A 56 -5.38 1.23 -3.12
C LEU A 56 -5.88 -0.09 -3.71
N GLN A 57 -5.80 -0.26 -5.03
CA GLN A 57 -6.15 -1.50 -5.69
C GLN A 57 -5.36 -2.69 -5.13
N ILE A 58 -4.05 -2.53 -4.94
CA ILE A 58 -3.20 -3.57 -4.34
C ILE A 58 -3.63 -3.83 -2.88
N PHE A 59 -3.89 -2.77 -2.09
CA PHE A 59 -4.37 -2.92 -0.71
C PHE A 59 -5.67 -3.73 -0.63
N GLU A 60 -6.66 -3.38 -1.44
CA GLU A 60 -7.97 -4.05 -1.45
C GLU A 60 -7.88 -5.51 -1.90
N GLN A 61 -6.96 -5.84 -2.81
CA GLN A 61 -6.75 -7.21 -3.26
C GLN A 61 -5.99 -8.07 -2.24
N VAL A 62 -5.07 -7.48 -1.47
CA VAL A 62 -4.33 -8.19 -0.42
C VAL A 62 -5.20 -8.36 0.84
N PHE A 63 -6.00 -7.35 1.18
CA PHE A 63 -6.81 -7.30 2.39
C PHE A 63 -8.28 -6.96 2.10
N PRO A 64 -9.02 -7.87 1.42
CA PRO A 64 -10.39 -7.59 1.00
C PRO A 64 -11.31 -7.27 2.19
N GLY A 65 -12.04 -6.17 2.08
CA GLY A 65 -12.98 -5.70 3.11
C GLY A 65 -12.33 -5.15 4.39
N ARG A 66 -10.99 -5.07 4.46
CA ARG A 66 -10.32 -4.42 5.59
C ARG A 66 -10.30 -2.91 5.36
N PRO A 67 -10.60 -2.10 6.38
CA PRO A 67 -10.45 -0.66 6.27
C PRO A 67 -8.96 -0.31 6.17
N LEU A 68 -8.65 0.78 5.49
CA LEU A 68 -7.31 1.36 5.55
C LEU A 68 -6.96 1.64 7.03
N PRO A 69 -5.78 1.26 7.49
CA PRO A 69 -5.35 1.57 8.84
C PRO A 69 -5.37 3.09 9.00
N VAL A 70 -5.88 3.55 10.15
CA VAL A 70 -5.73 4.94 10.56
C VAL A 70 -4.26 5.15 10.84
N VAL A 71 -3.53 5.65 9.84
CA VAL A 71 -2.16 6.13 10.04
C VAL A 71 -2.31 7.43 10.79
N LEU A 72 -2.20 7.32 12.11
CA LEU A 72 -1.91 8.47 12.95
C LEU A 72 -0.61 9.07 12.41
N SER A 73 -0.62 10.36 12.10
CA SER A 73 0.61 11.11 11.87
C SER A 73 1.61 10.85 13.01
N GLU A 74 2.91 11.07 12.80
CA GLU A 74 3.90 10.89 13.87
C GLU A 74 3.53 11.71 15.12
N GLU A 75 2.92 12.89 14.95
CA GLU A 75 2.36 13.69 16.04
C GLU A 75 1.17 13.01 16.74
N GLU A 76 0.23 12.44 15.99
CA GLU A 76 -0.91 11.73 16.56
C GLU A 76 -0.50 10.41 17.22
N LEU A 77 0.51 9.71 16.69
CA LEU A 77 1.09 8.51 17.28
C LEU A 77 1.81 8.87 18.59
N ALA A 78 2.63 9.93 18.59
CA ALA A 78 3.31 10.42 19.78
C ALA A 78 2.31 10.91 20.85
N LYS A 79 1.22 11.56 20.43
CA LYS A 79 0.15 11.98 21.35
C LYS A 79 -0.57 10.79 21.97
N LYS A 80 -0.90 9.78 21.16
CA LYS A 80 -1.58 8.56 21.63
C LYS A 80 -0.68 7.71 22.53
N GLN A 81 0.64 7.67 22.30
CA GLN A 81 1.61 7.03 23.19
C GLN A 81 1.69 7.73 24.55
N ARG A 82 1.70 9.07 24.58
CA ARG A 82 1.63 9.85 25.83
C ARG A 82 0.31 9.63 26.59
N GLU A 83 -0.82 9.51 25.87
CA GLU A 83 -2.13 9.22 26.46
C GLU A 83 -2.24 7.78 27.01
N LEU A 84 -1.51 6.83 26.42
CA LEU A 84 -1.41 5.44 26.88
C LEU A 84 -0.38 5.22 27.99
N GLY A 85 0.30 6.27 28.46
CA GLY A 85 1.20 6.23 29.61
C GLY A 85 2.51 5.48 29.39
N GLN A 86 2.99 5.38 28.14
CA GLN A 86 4.35 4.92 27.82
C GLN A 86 5.30 6.09 27.61
#